data_AF-W0DHR4-F1
#
_entry.id   AF-W0DHR4-F1
#
_cell.length_a   1.000
_cell.length_b   1.000
_cell.length_c   1.000
_cell.angle_alpha   90.00
_cell.angle_beta   90.00
_cell.angle_gamma   90.00
#
_symmetry.space_group_name_H-M   'P 1'
#
loop_
_entity.id
_entity.type
_entity.pdbx_description
1 polymer ?
#
loop_
_entity_poly.entity_id
_entity_poly.type
_entity_poly.pdbx_seq_one_letter_code
_entity_poly.pdbx_strand_id
1 'polypeptide(L)'
;MRTVDVSLKPITLRLARAYGRISLKKETVKKIREGTVPKGDVLSACKIAGLMAVKRTGELLPFCHPIPLEHAELDVKLGEDHLEVFSLVLGTSKTGYEMEALTAVSVALLTVYDMCKGLDDSMVIEEVKLLEKSGGKSQWGKSLKGKRVLIKGEFRELIKEYVLKLEGEVVEDGNFDLLISTQREHMEEFPGLSAVINSHLFSVLPTELREGVRVGRRNGYTVVQLQPSEKLIRAFFEGFGSLLGNW
;
A
#
# COMPACT_ATOMS: atom_id res chain seq x y z
N MET A 1 -29.69 -8.07 2.79
CA MET A 1 -28.25 -7.80 2.94
C MET A 1 -27.50 -8.55 1.85
N ARG A 2 -26.51 -7.96 1.18
CA ARG A 2 -25.77 -8.62 0.11
C ARG A 2 -24.37 -8.06 -0.07
N THR A 3 -23.44 -8.92 -0.46
CA THR A 3 -22.12 -8.53 -0.97
C THR A 3 -22.27 -7.81 -2.32
N VAL A 4 -21.46 -6.78 -2.56
CA VAL A 4 -21.49 -6.03 -3.83
C VAL A 4 -20.88 -6.86 -4.95
N ASP A 5 -21.55 -6.98 -6.09
CA ASP A 5 -20.95 -7.62 -7.28
C ASP A 5 -19.82 -6.76 -7.84
N VAL A 6 -18.62 -7.33 -7.89
CA VAL A 6 -17.40 -6.71 -8.41
C VAL A 6 -16.88 -7.40 -9.68
N SER A 7 -17.63 -8.34 -10.26
CA SER A 7 -17.16 -9.22 -11.34
C SER A 7 -16.64 -8.44 -12.55
N LEU A 8 -17.30 -7.33 -12.90
CA LEU A 8 -16.96 -6.46 -14.03
C LEU A 8 -15.97 -5.34 -13.68
N LYS A 9 -15.51 -5.23 -12.42
CA LYS A 9 -14.47 -4.26 -12.06
C LYS A 9 -13.09 -4.81 -12.48
N PRO A 10 -12.20 -3.99 -13.05
CA PRO A 10 -10.84 -4.44 -13.35
C PRO A 10 -10.06 -4.62 -12.04
N ILE A 11 -9.06 -5.50 -12.10
CA ILE A 11 -8.06 -5.63 -11.04
C ILE A 11 -7.12 -4.43 -11.14
N THR A 12 -6.87 -3.77 -10.01
CA THR A 12 -5.92 -2.67 -9.94
C THR A 12 -5.05 -2.84 -8.71
N LEU A 13 -3.91 -2.15 -8.68
CA LEU A 13 -3.22 -1.91 -7.42
C LEU A 13 -4.17 -1.19 -6.45
N ARG A 14 -4.10 -1.59 -5.18
CA ARG A 14 -4.86 -1.01 -4.07
C ARG A 14 -3.95 -0.90 -2.87
N LEU A 15 -4.17 0.15 -2.09
CA LEU A 15 -3.52 0.33 -0.80
C LEU A 15 -4.53 0.90 0.18
N ALA A 16 -4.41 0.49 1.44
CA ALA A 16 -5.12 1.08 2.56
C ALA A 16 -4.17 1.25 3.75
N ARG A 17 -4.21 2.42 4.38
CA ARG A 17 -3.54 2.69 5.65
C ARG A 17 -4.57 3.04 6.71
N ALA A 18 -4.45 2.42 7.87
CA ALA A 18 -5.31 2.71 9.01
C ALA A 18 -4.47 2.99 10.25
N TYR A 19 -5.12 3.63 11.21
CA TYR A 19 -4.57 4.03 12.50
C TYR A 19 -5.57 3.76 13.60
N GLY A 20 -5.07 3.52 14.80
CA GLY A 20 -5.83 3.62 16.04
C GLY A 20 -4.88 3.65 17.23
N ARG A 21 -5.41 4.04 18.39
CA ARG A 21 -4.64 4.08 19.64
C ARG A 21 -5.42 3.48 20.79
N ILE A 22 -4.70 3.14 21.86
CA ILE A 22 -5.28 2.73 23.14
C ILE A 22 -4.63 3.54 24.26
N SER A 23 -5.44 4.15 25.12
CA SER A 23 -4.97 4.85 26.31
C SER A 23 -4.56 3.85 27.39
N LEU A 24 -3.50 4.18 28.13
CA LEU A 24 -2.85 3.33 29.12
C LEU A 24 -2.39 4.18 30.31
N LYS A 25 -2.48 3.65 31.54
CA LYS A 25 -1.78 4.20 32.70
C LYS A 25 -0.27 4.19 32.42
N LYS A 26 0.43 5.22 32.89
CA LYS A 26 1.90 5.33 32.79
C LYS A 26 2.64 4.11 33.33
N GLU A 27 2.12 3.51 34.40
CA GLU A 27 2.67 2.27 34.99
C GLU A 27 2.53 1.06 34.04
N THR A 28 1.41 0.96 33.31
CA THR A 28 1.20 -0.08 32.29
C THR A 28 2.19 0.09 31.14
N VAL A 29 2.35 1.32 30.66
CA VAL A 29 3.35 1.67 29.62
C VAL A 29 4.75 1.28 30.07
N LYS A 30 5.11 1.59 31.33
CA LYS A 30 6.41 1.22 31.90
C LYS A 30 6.63 -0.30 31.86
N LYS A 31 5.64 -1.09 32.30
CA LYS A 31 5.71 -2.56 32.25
C LYS A 31 5.82 -3.12 30.84
N ILE A 32 5.11 -2.52 29.87
CA ILE A 32 5.24 -2.89 28.45
C ILE A 32 6.67 -2.62 27.97
N ARG A 33 7.22 -1.43 28.27
CA ARG A 33 8.58 -1.04 27.88
C ARG A 33 9.66 -1.93 28.49
N GLU A 34 9.47 -2.34 29.75
CA GLU A 34 10.39 -3.21 30.48
C GLU A 34 10.19 -4.71 30.16
N GLY A 35 9.15 -5.08 29.42
CA GLY A 35 8.83 -6.48 29.12
C GLY A 35 8.35 -7.28 30.34
N THR A 36 7.80 -6.61 31.36
CA THR A 36 7.40 -7.22 32.64
C THR A 36 5.90 -7.47 32.77
N VAL A 37 5.15 -7.35 31.66
CA VAL A 37 3.74 -7.73 31.61
C VAL A 37 3.62 -9.25 31.82
N PRO A 38 2.79 -9.75 32.77
CA PRO A 38 2.74 -11.18 33.11
C PRO A 38 2.39 -12.11 31.94
N LYS A 39 1.62 -11.62 30.97
CA LYS A 39 1.22 -12.38 29.78
C LYS A 39 2.30 -12.44 28.69
N GLY A 40 3.41 -11.72 28.84
CA GLY A 40 4.53 -11.68 27.89
C GLY A 40 4.60 -10.41 27.05
N ASP A 41 5.28 -10.50 25.91
CA ASP A 41 5.56 -9.37 25.02
C ASP A 41 4.31 -8.85 24.31
N VAL A 42 3.81 -7.70 24.78
CA VAL A 42 2.61 -7.03 24.26
C VAL A 42 2.82 -6.50 22.84
N LEU A 43 4.01 -5.97 22.53
CA LEU A 43 4.28 -5.34 21.23
C LEU A 43 4.35 -6.41 20.13
N SER A 44 5.02 -7.52 20.40
CA SER A 44 5.07 -8.65 19.46
C SER A 44 3.70 -9.30 19.31
N ALA A 45 2.98 -9.54 20.42
CA ALA A 45 1.66 -10.17 20.38
C ALA A 45 0.64 -9.37 19.55
N CYS A 46 0.55 -8.05 19.75
CA CYS A 46 -0.40 -7.22 19.01
C CYS A 46 -0.07 -7.11 17.52
N LYS A 47 1.22 -7.06 17.13
CA LYS A 47 1.65 -7.10 15.73
C LYS A 47 1.24 -8.40 15.04
N ILE A 48 1.51 -9.55 15.68
CA ILE A 48 1.13 -10.86 15.14
C ILE A 48 -0.39 -10.97 15.01
N ALA A 49 -1.13 -10.59 16.04
CA ALA A 49 -2.59 -10.66 16.03
C ALA A 49 -3.20 -9.79 14.91
N GLY A 50 -2.70 -8.57 14.72
CA GLY A 50 -3.17 -7.72 13.64
C GLY A 50 -2.80 -8.25 12.24
N LEU A 51 -1.60 -8.82 12.05
CA LEU A 51 -1.23 -9.49 10.78
C LEU A 51 -2.10 -10.72 10.49
N MET A 52 -2.47 -11.49 11.52
CA MET A 52 -3.42 -12.59 11.39
C MET A 52 -4.82 -12.07 11.03
N ALA A 53 -5.23 -10.95 11.62
CA ALA A 53 -6.53 -10.35 11.39
C ALA A 53 -6.70 -9.86 9.96
N VAL A 54 -5.68 -9.23 9.36
CA VAL A 54 -5.67 -8.86 7.93
C VAL A 54 -6.14 -10.04 7.06
N LYS A 55 -5.53 -11.21 7.27
CA LYS A 55 -5.76 -12.42 6.46
C LYS A 55 -7.15 -13.04 6.67
N ARG A 56 -7.83 -12.69 7.77
CA ARG A 56 -9.13 -13.26 8.17
C ARG A 56 -10.27 -12.25 8.09
N THR A 57 -10.04 -11.08 7.51
CA THR A 57 -11.04 -10.01 7.40
C THR A 57 -12.35 -10.48 6.77
N GLY A 58 -12.28 -11.24 5.68
CA GLY A 58 -13.46 -11.81 5.00
C GLY A 58 -14.21 -12.87 5.81
N GLU A 59 -13.58 -13.49 6.82
CA GLU A 59 -14.27 -14.42 7.75
C GLU A 59 -15.02 -13.65 8.85
N LEU A 60 -14.51 -12.47 9.24
CA LEU A 60 -15.06 -11.66 10.32
C LEU A 60 -16.17 -10.73 9.84
N LEU A 61 -16.06 -10.18 8.63
CA LEU A 61 -16.97 -9.17 8.09
C LEU A 61 -17.87 -9.77 6.98
N PRO A 62 -19.18 -9.99 7.23
CA PRO A 62 -20.04 -10.83 6.39
C PRO A 62 -20.18 -10.41 4.92
N PHE A 63 -19.92 -9.15 4.59
CA PHE A 63 -20.08 -8.60 3.23
C PHE A 63 -18.76 -8.19 2.59
N CYS A 64 -17.62 -8.45 3.25
CA CYS A 64 -16.31 -8.29 2.64
C CYS A 64 -16.08 -9.41 1.62
N HIS A 65 -15.44 -9.08 0.50
CA HIS A 65 -14.94 -10.09 -0.42
C HIS A 65 -13.71 -10.75 0.18
N PRO A 66 -13.53 -12.08 0.04
CA PRO A 66 -12.21 -12.67 0.22
C PRO A 66 -11.31 -12.16 -0.92
N ILE A 67 -10.25 -11.44 -0.57
CA ILE A 67 -9.31 -10.85 -1.52
C ILE A 67 -7.89 -11.36 -1.27
N PRO A 68 -7.07 -11.57 -2.32
CA PRO A 68 -5.68 -11.95 -2.17
C PRO A 68 -4.92 -10.85 -1.41
N LEU A 69 -3.94 -11.25 -0.61
CA LEU A 69 -3.09 -10.33 0.13
C LEU A 69 -1.64 -10.49 -0.35
N GLU A 70 -1.07 -9.41 -0.86
CA GLU A 70 0.31 -9.40 -1.35
C GLU A 70 1.26 -8.80 -0.32
N HIS A 71 0.82 -7.77 0.42
CA HIS A 71 1.62 -7.16 1.47
C HIS A 71 0.77 -6.64 2.63
N ALA A 72 1.23 -6.88 3.84
CA ALA A 72 0.70 -6.29 5.06
C ALA A 72 1.82 -5.96 6.03
N GLU A 73 1.76 -4.76 6.61
CA GLU A 73 2.70 -4.26 7.59
C GLU A 73 1.93 -3.66 8.77
N LEU A 74 2.42 -3.93 9.99
CA LEU A 74 1.94 -3.29 11.21
C LEU A 74 3.10 -2.61 11.94
N ASP A 75 2.96 -1.31 12.16
CA ASP A 75 3.84 -0.53 13.02
C ASP A 75 3.14 -0.20 14.34
N VAL A 76 3.91 -0.22 15.43
CA VAL A 76 3.39 0.01 16.78
C VAL A 76 4.32 0.95 17.52
N LYS A 77 3.76 2.04 18.05
CA LYS A 77 4.51 3.06 18.79
C LYS A 77 3.99 3.16 20.21
N LEU A 78 4.90 3.11 21.18
CA LEU A 78 4.56 3.23 22.59
C LEU A 78 4.85 4.65 23.07
N GLY A 79 3.80 5.38 23.45
CA GLY A 79 3.87 6.73 24.01
C GLY A 79 4.14 6.74 25.52
N GLU A 80 3.82 7.85 26.18
CA GLU A 80 3.91 7.96 27.65
C GLU A 80 2.72 7.34 28.38
N ASP A 81 1.53 7.47 27.79
CA ASP A 81 0.23 7.12 28.36
C ASP A 81 -0.70 6.45 27.31
N HIS A 82 -0.13 5.97 26.22
CA HIS A 82 -0.87 5.34 25.14
C HIS A 82 0.03 4.44 24.28
N LEU A 83 -0.61 3.61 23.46
CA LEU A 83 0.03 2.85 22.39
C LEU A 83 -0.72 3.11 21.09
N GLU A 84 0.02 3.39 20.01
CA GLU A 84 -0.50 3.62 18.68
C GLU A 84 -0.22 2.43 17.77
N VAL A 85 -1.16 2.11 16.90
CA VAL A 85 -1.02 1.06 15.87
C VAL A 85 -1.31 1.67 14.52
N PHE A 86 -0.43 1.41 13.57
CA PHE A 86 -0.59 1.74 12.16
C PHE A 86 -0.58 0.45 11.36
N SER A 87 -1.49 0.31 10.41
CA SER A 87 -1.46 -0.79 9.45
C SER A 87 -1.35 -0.26 8.03
N LEU A 88 -0.61 -0.98 7.19
CA LEU A 88 -0.54 -0.77 5.75
C LEU A 88 -0.87 -2.10 5.06
N VAL A 89 -1.84 -2.09 4.16
CA VAL A 89 -2.26 -3.26 3.37
C VAL A 89 -2.21 -2.89 1.90
N LEU A 90 -1.53 -3.70 1.10
CA LEU A 90 -1.44 -3.51 -0.35
C LEU A 90 -1.69 -4.82 -1.10
N GLY A 91 -2.26 -4.68 -2.29
CA GLY A 91 -2.48 -5.81 -3.16
C GLY A 91 -3.11 -5.45 -4.49
N THR A 92 -3.36 -6.47 -5.31
CA THR A 92 -4.05 -6.34 -6.59
C THR A 92 -5.45 -6.94 -6.51
N SER A 93 -6.48 -6.09 -6.55
CA SER A 93 -7.86 -6.55 -6.37
C SER A 93 -8.90 -5.67 -7.07
N LYS A 94 -10.10 -6.23 -7.22
CA LYS A 94 -11.31 -5.58 -7.76
C LYS A 94 -11.98 -4.65 -6.74
N THR A 95 -11.67 -4.83 -5.46
CA THR A 95 -12.12 -3.99 -4.34
C THR A 95 -10.92 -3.52 -3.50
N GLY A 96 -11.13 -2.53 -2.63
CA GLY A 96 -10.06 -1.99 -1.78
C GLY A 96 -9.81 -2.83 -0.52
N TYR A 97 -8.74 -2.47 0.19
CA TYR A 97 -8.28 -3.13 1.43
C TYR A 97 -8.61 -2.33 2.70
N GLU A 98 -9.57 -1.40 2.63
CA GLU A 98 -9.91 -0.53 3.78
C GLU A 98 -10.28 -1.35 5.02
N MET A 99 -11.03 -2.42 4.82
CA MET A 99 -11.50 -3.27 5.90
C MET A 99 -10.38 -4.13 6.46
N GLU A 100 -9.45 -4.60 5.63
CA GLU A 100 -8.27 -5.34 6.07
C GLU A 100 -7.37 -4.48 6.97
N ALA A 101 -7.13 -3.22 6.57
CA ALA A 101 -6.35 -2.29 7.37
C ALA A 101 -7.04 -1.95 8.70
N LEU A 102 -8.33 -1.60 8.68
CA LEU A 102 -9.10 -1.28 9.90
C LEU A 102 -9.20 -2.47 10.85
N THR A 103 -9.39 -3.68 10.32
CA THR A 103 -9.49 -4.91 11.11
C THR A 103 -8.15 -5.24 11.76
N ALA A 104 -7.04 -5.04 11.06
CA ALA A 104 -5.70 -5.22 11.61
C ALA A 104 -5.45 -4.35 12.85
N VAL A 105 -5.71 -3.05 12.73
CA VAL A 105 -5.59 -2.09 13.83
C VAL A 105 -6.50 -2.48 14.99
N SER A 106 -7.77 -2.78 14.69
CA SER A 106 -8.76 -3.10 15.72
C SER A 106 -8.35 -4.33 16.53
N VAL A 107 -7.94 -5.40 15.86
CA VAL A 107 -7.54 -6.65 16.53
C VAL A 107 -6.21 -6.48 17.27
N ALA A 108 -5.26 -5.71 16.73
CA ALA A 108 -4.03 -5.39 17.44
C ALA A 108 -4.32 -4.65 18.76
N LEU A 109 -5.19 -3.63 18.74
CA LEU A 109 -5.57 -2.87 19.94
C LEU A 109 -6.37 -3.72 20.94
N LEU A 110 -7.28 -4.58 20.46
CA LEU A 110 -7.97 -5.57 21.31
C LEU A 110 -6.99 -6.54 21.96
N THR A 111 -5.91 -6.90 21.27
CA THR A 111 -4.84 -7.76 21.82
C THR A 111 -4.06 -7.03 22.91
N VAL A 112 -3.73 -5.75 22.73
CA VAL A 112 -3.15 -4.92 23.80
C VAL A 112 -4.08 -4.90 25.02
N TYR A 113 -5.38 -4.68 24.79
CA TYR A 113 -6.37 -4.70 25.87
C TYR A 113 -6.36 -6.05 26.59
N ASP A 114 -6.43 -7.17 25.88
CA ASP A 114 -6.44 -8.49 26.50
C ASP A 114 -5.18 -8.77 27.35
N MET A 115 -4.02 -8.33 26.84
CA MET A 115 -2.72 -8.49 27.47
C MET A 115 -2.56 -7.65 28.74
N CYS A 116 -3.19 -6.47 28.77
CA CYS A 116 -2.99 -5.47 29.84
C CYS A 116 -4.17 -5.32 30.80
N LYS A 117 -5.36 -5.87 30.53
CA LYS A 117 -6.58 -5.65 31.35
C LYS A 117 -6.48 -6.02 32.84
N GLY A 118 -5.53 -6.88 33.21
CA GLY A 118 -5.26 -7.21 34.62
C GLY A 118 -4.37 -6.19 35.35
N LEU A 119 -3.68 -5.33 34.60
CA LEU A 119 -2.85 -4.23 35.09
C LEU A 119 -3.58 -2.88 34.98
N ASP A 120 -4.45 -2.76 33.98
CA ASP A 120 -5.13 -1.53 33.61
C ASP A 120 -6.56 -1.80 33.16
N ASP A 121 -7.51 -1.39 33.98
CA ASP A 121 -8.94 -1.49 33.73
C ASP A 121 -9.55 -0.22 33.11
N SER A 122 -8.74 0.84 32.96
CA SER A 122 -9.18 2.15 32.46
C SER A 122 -8.88 2.39 30.98
N MET A 123 -8.31 1.39 30.31
CA MET A 123 -7.90 1.50 28.90
C MET A 123 -9.09 1.82 27.99
N VAL A 124 -8.89 2.72 27.04
CA VAL A 124 -9.89 3.05 26.02
C VAL A 124 -9.25 2.92 24.65
N ILE A 125 -9.89 2.15 23.76
CA ILE A 125 -9.52 2.10 22.34
C ILE A 125 -10.15 3.30 21.64
N GLU A 126 -9.31 4.11 20.99
CA GLU A 126 -9.68 5.40 20.41
C GLU A 126 -9.19 5.51 18.97
N GLU A 127 -9.86 6.41 18.22
CA GLU A 127 -9.38 6.89 16.91
C GLU A 127 -9.10 5.82 15.85
N VAL A 128 -9.77 4.67 15.90
CA VAL A 128 -9.70 3.68 14.82
C VAL A 128 -10.28 4.30 13.54
N LYS A 129 -9.40 4.63 12.59
CA LYS A 129 -9.76 5.38 11.37
C LYS A 129 -8.85 5.01 10.20
N LEU A 130 -9.38 5.19 9.00
CA LEU A 130 -8.60 5.08 7.76
C LEU A 130 -7.82 6.38 7.56
N LEU A 131 -6.51 6.29 7.36
CA LEU A 131 -5.64 7.42 7.06
C LEU A 131 -5.57 7.69 5.56
N GLU A 132 -5.42 6.63 4.78
CA GLU A 132 -5.21 6.72 3.34
C GLU A 132 -5.81 5.51 2.65
N LYS A 133 -6.30 5.70 1.42
CA LYS A 133 -6.53 4.60 0.48
C LYS A 133 -6.22 5.03 -0.93
N SER A 134 -5.77 4.08 -1.75
CA SER A 134 -5.53 4.27 -3.17
C SER A 134 -6.04 3.08 -4.00
N GLY A 135 -6.27 3.34 -5.28
CA GLY A 135 -6.75 2.38 -6.28
C GLY A 135 -8.27 2.28 -6.49
N GLY A 136 -8.67 1.68 -7.62
CA GLY A 136 -10.05 1.53 -8.12
C GLY A 136 -10.68 2.78 -8.76
N LYS A 137 -12.00 2.73 -9.02
CA LYS A 137 -12.95 3.83 -8.71
C LYS A 137 -12.37 5.24 -8.92
N SER A 138 -11.97 5.78 -7.77
CA SER A 138 -11.55 7.15 -7.51
C SER A 138 -10.14 7.48 -7.97
N GLN A 139 -9.38 6.50 -8.44
CA GLN A 139 -8.07 6.67 -9.05
C GLN A 139 -8.04 6.26 -10.53
N TRP A 140 -9.18 6.02 -11.16
CA TRP A 140 -9.28 6.22 -12.61
C TRP A 140 -9.20 7.71 -12.93
N GLY A 141 -8.03 8.31 -12.65
CA GLY A 141 -7.50 9.26 -13.59
C GLY A 141 -7.27 8.45 -14.86
N LYS A 142 -8.22 8.49 -15.80
CA LYS A 142 -8.01 7.98 -17.16
C LYS A 142 -6.96 8.80 -17.91
N SER A 143 -6.05 9.47 -17.21
CA SER A 143 -5.19 10.43 -17.85
C SER A 143 -4.02 10.89 -16.98
N LEU A 144 -2.87 11.00 -17.62
CA LEU A 144 -1.78 11.93 -17.37
C LEU A 144 -2.13 13.38 -17.78
N LYS A 145 -3.42 13.75 -17.87
CA LYS A 145 -3.86 15.10 -18.26
C LYS A 145 -3.25 16.15 -17.35
N GLY A 146 -2.57 17.12 -17.96
CA GLY A 146 -1.87 18.19 -17.24
C GLY A 146 -0.56 17.73 -16.58
N LYS A 147 -0.10 16.49 -16.82
CA LYS A 147 1.24 16.02 -16.44
C LYS A 147 2.18 16.15 -17.62
N ARG A 148 3.34 16.75 -17.37
CA ARG A 148 4.46 16.79 -18.31
C ARG A 148 5.38 15.62 -18.03
N VAL A 149 5.62 14.81 -19.04
CA VAL A 149 6.33 13.54 -18.95
C VAL A 149 7.62 13.64 -19.75
N LEU A 150 8.74 13.48 -19.07
CA LEU A 150 10.03 13.30 -19.70
C LEU A 150 10.28 11.80 -19.91
N ILE A 151 10.69 11.41 -21.11
CA ILE A 151 11.02 10.03 -21.44
C ILE A 151 12.52 9.91 -21.67
N LYS A 152 13.20 8.90 -21.10
CA LYS A 152 14.63 8.66 -21.32
C LYS A 152 14.91 7.20 -21.66
N GLY A 153 15.93 6.97 -22.49
CA GLY A 153 16.37 5.65 -22.89
C GLY A 153 15.68 5.09 -24.13
N GLU A 154 15.67 3.77 -24.21
CA GLU A 154 15.12 2.97 -25.31
C GLU A 154 13.60 2.97 -25.29
N PHE A 155 12.98 2.49 -26.38
CA PHE A 155 11.52 2.40 -26.52
C PHE A 155 10.77 3.75 -26.33
N ARG A 156 11.44 4.88 -26.56
CA ARG A 156 10.86 6.23 -26.40
C ARG A 156 9.55 6.40 -27.15
N GLU A 157 9.47 5.96 -28.40
CA GLU A 157 8.25 6.10 -29.21
C GLU A 157 7.08 5.26 -28.67
N LEU A 158 7.34 4.02 -28.23
CA LEU A 158 6.33 3.17 -27.59
C LEU A 158 5.79 3.80 -26.30
N ILE A 159 6.68 4.30 -25.45
CA ILE A 159 6.31 4.97 -24.19
C ILE A 159 5.50 6.23 -24.50
N LYS A 160 5.94 7.03 -25.50
CA LYS A 160 5.26 8.23 -25.96
C LYS A 160 3.83 7.94 -26.44
N GLU A 161 3.62 6.86 -27.20
CA GLU A 161 2.28 6.44 -27.59
C GLU A 161 1.36 6.21 -26.39
N TYR A 162 1.85 5.54 -25.35
CA TYR A 162 1.06 5.32 -24.13
C TYR A 162 0.81 6.60 -23.35
N VAL A 163 1.81 7.46 -23.23
CA VAL A 163 1.66 8.76 -22.55
C VAL A 163 0.58 9.60 -23.24
N LEU A 164 0.60 9.67 -24.58
CA LEU A 164 -0.40 10.39 -25.36
C LEU A 164 -1.80 9.75 -25.26
N LYS A 165 -1.90 8.41 -25.27
CA LYS A 165 -3.16 7.68 -25.03
C LYS A 165 -3.75 7.98 -23.65
N LEU A 166 -2.89 8.31 -22.70
CA LEU A 166 -3.26 8.77 -21.36
C LEU A 166 -3.37 10.30 -21.29
N GLU A 167 -3.49 11.04 -22.40
CA GLU A 167 -3.62 12.52 -22.39
C GLU A 167 -2.46 13.28 -21.71
N GLY A 168 -1.28 12.66 -21.57
CA GLY A 168 -0.08 13.30 -21.04
C GLY A 168 0.65 14.15 -22.08
N GLU A 169 1.39 15.15 -21.61
CA GLU A 169 2.24 15.98 -22.46
C GLU A 169 3.67 15.45 -22.42
N VAL A 170 4.21 15.02 -23.57
CA VAL A 170 5.62 14.61 -23.64
C VAL A 170 6.49 15.84 -23.85
N VAL A 171 7.47 16.03 -22.96
CA VAL A 171 8.44 17.12 -23.04
C VAL A 171 9.83 16.58 -23.41
N GLU A 172 10.60 17.40 -24.11
CA GLU A 172 11.96 17.07 -24.54
C GLU A 172 13.00 17.43 -23.46
N ASP A 173 12.79 18.54 -22.75
CA ASP A 173 13.65 19.01 -21.65
C ASP A 173 12.89 20.00 -20.74
N GLY A 174 13.49 20.40 -19.62
CA GLY A 174 12.96 21.43 -18.72
C GLY A 174 12.14 20.87 -17.56
N ASN A 175 11.12 21.62 -17.13
CA ASN A 175 10.29 21.22 -15.99
C ASN A 175 9.32 20.10 -16.39
N PHE A 176 9.32 18.99 -15.66
CA PHE A 176 8.43 17.85 -15.83
C PHE A 176 7.91 17.35 -14.47
N ASP A 177 6.81 16.62 -14.48
CA ASP A 177 6.17 16.06 -13.29
C ASP A 177 6.49 14.57 -13.12
N LEU A 178 6.74 13.88 -14.24
CA LEU A 178 6.99 12.45 -14.31
C LEU A 178 8.17 12.15 -15.24
N LEU A 179 9.12 11.34 -14.77
CA LEU A 179 10.18 10.77 -15.58
C LEU A 179 9.89 9.29 -15.81
N ILE A 180 9.79 8.86 -17.07
CA ILE A 180 9.77 7.45 -17.46
C ILE A 180 11.09 7.13 -18.15
N SER A 181 11.92 6.31 -17.52
CA SER A 181 13.27 5.99 -18.00
C SER A 181 13.43 4.49 -18.18
N THR A 182 14.01 4.05 -19.30
CA THR A 182 14.52 2.67 -19.42
C THR A 182 15.99 2.54 -19.04
N GLN A 183 16.60 3.65 -18.59
CA GLN A 183 17.96 3.70 -18.10
C GLN A 183 17.96 3.69 -16.57
N ARG A 184 19.11 3.39 -15.98
CA ARG A 184 19.25 3.39 -14.52
C ARG A 184 19.14 4.82 -13.98
N GLU A 185 18.16 5.04 -13.10
CA GLU A 185 17.95 6.32 -12.44
C GLU A 185 18.24 6.22 -10.94
N HIS A 186 18.85 7.28 -10.41
CA HIS A 186 18.94 7.49 -8.97
C HIS A 186 17.59 8.02 -8.46
N MET A 187 17.00 7.36 -7.46
CA MET A 187 15.71 7.75 -6.87
C MET A 187 15.60 7.20 -5.45
N GLU A 188 14.82 7.87 -4.61
CA GLU A 188 14.26 7.28 -3.39
C GLU A 188 13.10 6.37 -3.80
N GLU A 189 13.33 5.06 -3.76
CA GLU A 189 12.37 4.07 -4.23
C GLU A 189 11.20 3.90 -3.25
N PHE A 190 10.03 3.56 -3.78
CA PHE A 190 8.87 3.11 -3.02
C PHE A 190 8.81 1.57 -3.07
N PRO A 191 9.46 0.85 -2.14
CA PRO A 191 9.73 -0.58 -2.32
C PRO A 191 8.46 -1.42 -2.38
N GLY A 192 7.43 -1.05 -1.61
CA GLY A 192 6.13 -1.71 -1.65
C GLY A 192 5.42 -1.56 -3.00
N LEU A 193 5.50 -0.38 -3.61
CA LEU A 193 4.90 -0.13 -4.93
C LEU A 193 5.64 -0.92 -6.02
N SER A 194 6.98 -0.85 -6.04
CA SER A 194 7.82 -1.66 -6.94
C SER A 194 7.51 -3.15 -6.78
N ALA A 195 7.43 -3.66 -5.55
CA ALA A 195 7.17 -5.08 -5.30
C ALA A 195 5.83 -5.55 -5.87
N VAL A 196 4.75 -4.76 -5.71
CA VAL A 196 3.44 -5.16 -6.24
C VAL A 196 3.41 -5.12 -7.78
N ILE A 197 4.00 -4.08 -8.39
CA ILE A 197 4.11 -3.99 -9.86
C ILE A 197 4.88 -5.21 -10.39
N ASN A 198 6.03 -5.51 -9.80
CA ASN A 198 6.86 -6.63 -10.22
C ASN A 198 6.19 -7.98 -10.00
N SER A 199 5.48 -8.18 -8.88
CA SER A 199 4.72 -9.41 -8.61
C SER A 199 3.66 -9.65 -9.70
N HIS A 200 2.90 -8.60 -10.05
CA HIS A 200 1.92 -8.69 -11.13
C HIS A 200 2.58 -8.95 -12.49
N LEU A 201 3.60 -8.17 -12.86
CA LEU A 201 4.30 -8.34 -14.14
C LEU A 201 4.98 -9.70 -14.24
N PHE A 202 5.52 -10.24 -13.15
CA PHE A 202 6.08 -11.58 -13.11
C PHE A 202 5.00 -12.65 -13.36
N SER A 203 3.79 -12.46 -12.82
CA SER A 203 2.68 -13.39 -13.06
C SER A 203 2.23 -13.43 -14.52
N VAL A 204 2.39 -12.32 -15.26
CA VAL A 204 2.00 -12.19 -16.67
C VAL A 204 3.16 -12.54 -17.62
N LEU A 205 4.39 -12.18 -17.27
CA LEU A 205 5.59 -12.28 -18.10
C LEU A 205 6.81 -12.82 -17.31
N PRO A 206 6.75 -14.08 -16.81
CA PRO A 206 7.77 -14.61 -15.88
C PRO A 206 9.16 -14.73 -16.50
N THR A 207 9.27 -14.93 -17.81
CA THR A 207 10.56 -15.11 -18.52
C THR A 207 11.21 -13.80 -18.97
N GLU A 208 10.47 -12.69 -18.92
CA GLU A 208 10.92 -11.39 -19.43
C GLU A 208 11.41 -10.48 -18.29
N LEU A 209 10.89 -10.65 -17.07
CA LEU A 209 11.26 -9.82 -15.92
C LEU A 209 12.63 -10.22 -15.36
N ARG A 210 13.65 -9.41 -15.59
CA ARG A 210 15.03 -9.61 -15.11
C ARG A 210 15.46 -8.56 -14.09
N GLU A 211 15.21 -7.28 -14.41
CA GLU A 211 15.61 -6.12 -13.59
C GLU A 211 14.41 -5.38 -12.98
N GLY A 212 13.19 -5.72 -13.43
CA GLY A 212 11.96 -5.22 -12.82
C GLY A 212 11.54 -3.81 -13.24
N VAL A 213 10.49 -3.33 -12.61
CA VAL A 213 10.03 -1.94 -12.59
C VAL A 213 10.35 -1.35 -11.22
N ARG A 214 10.93 -0.15 -11.21
CA ARG A 214 11.17 0.61 -9.98
C ARG A 214 10.38 1.91 -10.04
N VAL A 215 9.67 2.22 -8.96
CA VAL A 215 8.95 3.49 -8.84
C VAL A 215 9.44 4.23 -7.61
N GLY A 216 9.69 5.52 -7.73
CA GLY A 216 10.20 6.33 -6.64
C GLY A 216 10.10 7.82 -6.91
N ARG A 217 10.82 8.61 -6.12
CA ARG A 217 10.92 10.07 -6.29
C ARG A 217 12.37 10.55 -6.38
N ARG A 218 12.55 11.65 -7.10
CA ARG A 218 13.80 12.40 -7.16
C ARG A 218 13.48 13.87 -7.32
N ASN A 219 14.06 14.73 -6.47
CA ASN A 219 13.92 16.19 -6.55
C ASN A 219 12.46 16.69 -6.74
N GLY A 220 11.50 16.03 -6.08
CA GLY A 220 10.08 16.40 -6.10
C GLY A 220 9.25 15.83 -7.26
N TYR A 221 9.84 15.15 -8.25
CA TYR A 221 9.11 14.47 -9.32
C TYR A 221 9.11 12.95 -9.17
N THR A 222 8.09 12.32 -9.75
CA THR A 222 7.93 10.87 -9.78
C THR A 222 8.84 10.28 -10.86
N VAL A 223 9.52 9.17 -10.53
CA VAL A 223 10.39 8.43 -11.45
C VAL A 223 9.87 7.02 -11.58
N VAL A 224 9.62 6.59 -12.81
CA VAL A 224 9.35 5.20 -13.17
C VAL A 224 10.50 4.70 -14.03
N GLN A 225 11.28 3.78 -13.47
CA GLN A 225 12.31 3.06 -14.20
C GLN A 225 11.75 1.73 -14.68
N LEU A 226 11.78 1.50 -15.99
CA LEU A 226 11.34 0.27 -16.64
C LEU A 226 12.56 -0.49 -17.17
N GLN A 227 12.60 -1.80 -17.02
CA GLN A 227 13.54 -2.61 -17.80
C GLN A 227 13.31 -2.40 -19.31
N PRO A 228 14.35 -2.29 -20.16
CA PRO A 228 14.24 -2.11 -21.61
C PRO A 228 13.72 -3.40 -22.27
N SER A 229 12.40 -3.61 -22.24
CA SER A 229 11.71 -4.72 -22.91
C SER A 229 10.35 -4.26 -23.39
N GLU A 230 10.10 -4.36 -24.70
CA GLU A 230 8.82 -3.98 -25.29
C GLU A 230 7.63 -4.66 -24.61
N LYS A 231 7.70 -5.98 -24.37
CA LYS A 231 6.61 -6.73 -23.74
C LYS A 231 6.34 -6.24 -22.32
N LEU A 232 7.40 -5.99 -21.55
CA LEU A 232 7.28 -5.49 -20.18
C LEU A 232 6.69 -4.09 -20.15
N ILE A 233 7.14 -3.21 -21.04
CA ILE A 233 6.61 -1.84 -21.15
C ILE A 233 5.12 -1.87 -21.49
N ARG A 234 4.70 -2.71 -22.45
CA ARG A 234 3.27 -2.88 -22.78
C ARG A 234 2.46 -3.37 -21.59
N ALA A 235 2.90 -4.46 -20.95
CA ALA A 235 2.22 -5.01 -19.78
C ALA A 235 2.16 -4.01 -18.61
N PHE A 236 3.22 -3.22 -18.42
CA PHE A 236 3.24 -2.16 -17.43
C PHE A 236 2.18 -1.09 -17.72
N PHE A 237 2.11 -0.57 -18.94
CA PHE A 237 1.13 0.46 -19.28
C PHE A 237 -0.32 -0.06 -19.27
N GLU A 238 -0.54 -1.30 -19.69
CA GLU A 238 -1.85 -1.95 -19.66
C GLU A 238 -2.34 -2.20 -18.23
N GLY A 239 -1.45 -2.61 -17.32
CA GLY A 239 -1.80 -2.88 -15.91
C GLY A 239 -1.80 -1.63 -15.01
N PHE A 240 -0.86 -0.73 -15.24
CA PHE A 240 -0.51 0.36 -14.30
C PHE A 240 -0.44 1.75 -14.92
N GLY A 241 -0.47 1.89 -16.25
CA GLY A 241 -0.27 3.19 -16.92
C GLY A 241 -1.24 4.27 -16.47
N SER A 242 -2.51 3.91 -16.24
CA SER A 242 -3.53 4.83 -15.71
C SER A 242 -3.27 5.33 -14.28
N LEU A 243 -2.39 4.65 -13.53
CA LEU A 243 -2.05 5.03 -12.15
C LEU A 243 -0.93 6.07 -12.09
N LEU A 244 -0.16 6.24 -13.16
CA LEU A 244 0.99 7.16 -13.23
C LEU A 244 0.62 8.60 -12.85
N GLY A 245 -0.61 9.05 -13.14
CA GLY A 245 -1.06 10.40 -12.79
C GLY A 245 -1.25 10.63 -11.28
N ASN A 246 -1.37 9.55 -10.51
CA ASN A 246 -1.62 9.56 -9.07
C ASN A 246 -0.37 9.30 -8.22
N TRP A 247 0.77 8.97 -8.83
CA TRP A 247 2.02 8.63 -8.14
C TRP A 247 2.92 9.86 -7.93
#